data_AF-A0A920N6Q9-F1
#
_entry.id   AF-A0A920N6Q9-F1
#
_cell.length_a   1.000
_cell.length_b   1.000
_cell.length_c   1.000
_cell.angle_alpha   90.00
_cell.angle_beta   90.00
_cell.angle_gamma   90.00
#
_symmetry.space_group_name_H-M   'P 1'
#
loop_
_entity.id
_entity.type
_entity.pdbx_description
1 polymer ?
#
loop_
_entity_poly.entity_id
_entity_poly.type
_entity_poly.pdbx_seq_one_letter_code
_entity_poly.pdbx_strand_id
1 'polypeptide(L)'
;MSSIAGKGTEKSTRLVTASFAAGLLSEALDAEVNLVNAEWLAGQRGIELTESRTSESGNFTTLVRTSLTTDSGTHAASATVFGNRFLRLVQLDGFQLDAYLDGNLLIIRHHDVPGLIGYIGTVLGQHEVNIAHLSLGRERDEPGGEALAVSTWIRRPPTNPSTTCETTTK
;
A
#
# COMPACT_ATOMS: atom_id res chain seq x y z
N MET A 1 -12.19 7.18 6.87
CA MET A 1 -12.42 8.32 5.95
C MET A 1 -11.51 8.17 4.73
N SER A 2 -12.09 8.06 3.54
CA SER A 2 -11.33 7.96 2.29
C SER A 2 -11.51 9.25 1.50
N SER A 3 -10.45 10.00 1.28
CA SER A 3 -10.46 11.29 0.58
C SER A 3 -9.70 11.20 -0.74
N ILE A 4 -10.33 11.52 -1.86
CA ILE A 4 -9.70 11.51 -3.17
C ILE A 4 -9.43 12.96 -3.61
N ALA A 5 -8.16 13.31 -3.79
CA ALA A 5 -7.75 14.59 -4.33
C ALA A 5 -7.27 14.42 -5.79
N GLY A 6 -8.00 14.94 -6.78
CA GLY A 6 -7.62 14.86 -8.20
C GLY A 6 -8.79 14.87 -9.18
N LYS A 7 -8.47 14.77 -10.48
CA LYS A 7 -9.46 14.71 -11.59
C LYS A 7 -10.06 13.30 -11.76
N GLY A 8 -10.92 12.85 -10.85
CA GLY A 8 -11.78 11.67 -11.06
C GLY A 8 -13.15 12.01 -11.66
N THR A 9 -14.03 11.05 -11.95
CA THR A 9 -15.48 11.29 -12.13
C THR A 9 -16.24 10.78 -10.89
N GLU A 10 -17.48 11.24 -10.66
CA GLU A 10 -18.30 10.86 -9.48
C GLU A 10 -18.49 9.33 -9.35
N LYS A 11 -18.66 8.62 -10.48
CA LYS A 11 -18.70 7.16 -10.52
C LYS A 11 -17.38 6.48 -10.14
N SER A 12 -16.24 7.14 -10.40
CA SER A 12 -14.92 6.59 -10.09
C SER A 12 -14.63 6.63 -8.59
N THR A 13 -15.04 7.70 -7.91
CA THR A 13 -14.78 7.90 -6.49
C THR A 13 -15.50 6.85 -5.63
N ARG A 14 -16.77 6.56 -5.93
CA ARG A 14 -17.53 5.52 -5.23
C ARG A 14 -16.91 4.13 -5.35
N LEU A 15 -16.38 3.79 -6.53
CA LEU A 15 -15.69 2.50 -6.73
C LEU A 15 -14.43 2.39 -5.87
N VAL A 16 -13.69 3.49 -5.70
CA VAL A 16 -12.52 3.52 -4.83
C VAL A 16 -12.93 3.37 -3.36
N THR A 17 -13.98 4.07 -2.92
CA THR A 17 -14.52 3.94 -1.56
C THR A 17 -14.98 2.50 -1.28
N ALA A 18 -15.74 1.91 -2.19
CA ALA A 18 -16.19 0.52 -2.08
C ALA A 18 -15.02 -0.48 -2.09
N SER A 19 -14.00 -0.25 -2.92
CA SER A 19 -12.79 -1.11 -2.96
C SER A 19 -11.98 -1.02 -1.69
N PHE A 20 -11.83 0.18 -1.12
CA PHE A 20 -11.17 0.38 0.17
C PHE A 20 -11.91 -0.34 1.30
N ALA A 21 -13.23 -0.16 1.37
CA ALA A 21 -14.06 -0.85 2.35
C ALA A 21 -13.99 -2.37 2.17
N ALA A 22 -14.03 -2.86 0.93
CA ALA A 22 -13.93 -4.29 0.66
C ALA A 22 -12.60 -4.88 1.13
N GLY A 23 -11.47 -4.23 0.81
CA GLY A 23 -10.15 -4.69 1.24
C GLY A 23 -9.92 -4.58 2.75
N LEU A 24 -10.45 -3.53 3.40
CA LEU A 24 -10.38 -3.38 4.86
C LEU A 24 -11.15 -4.50 5.57
N LEU A 25 -12.31 -4.86 5.04
CA LEU A 25 -13.21 -5.84 5.66
C LEU A 25 -12.87 -7.28 5.29
N SER A 26 -12.28 -7.56 4.12
CA SER A 26 -11.98 -8.92 3.68
C SER A 26 -10.99 -9.65 4.58
N GLU A 27 -10.04 -8.93 5.18
CA GLU A 27 -9.09 -9.50 6.15
C GLU A 27 -9.69 -9.68 7.55
N ALA A 28 -10.68 -8.86 7.88
CA ALA A 28 -11.30 -8.84 9.21
C ALA A 28 -12.49 -9.80 9.35
N LEU A 29 -13.05 -10.27 8.23
CA LEU A 29 -14.32 -10.99 8.18
C LEU A 29 -14.19 -12.34 7.49
N ASP A 30 -14.77 -13.36 8.10
CA ASP A 30 -14.95 -14.69 7.48
C ASP A 30 -16.06 -14.71 6.40
N ALA A 31 -16.80 -13.62 6.22
CA ALA A 31 -17.86 -13.51 5.23
C ALA A 31 -17.32 -13.03 3.88
N GLU A 32 -17.93 -13.47 2.77
CA GLU A 32 -17.56 -12.99 1.43
C GLU A 32 -17.88 -11.49 1.26
N VAL A 33 -16.83 -10.67 1.33
CA VAL A 33 -16.89 -9.23 1.08
C VAL A 33 -16.65 -8.95 -0.41
N ASN A 34 -17.47 -8.10 -1.01
CA ASN A 34 -17.35 -7.64 -2.39
C ASN A 34 -17.71 -6.15 -2.52
N LEU A 35 -17.50 -5.56 -3.70
CA LEU A 35 -17.72 -4.13 -3.95
C LEU A 35 -19.18 -3.67 -3.77
N VAL A 36 -20.15 -4.60 -3.81
CA VAL A 36 -21.58 -4.28 -3.68
C VAL A 36 -22.00 -4.27 -2.21
N ASN A 37 -21.51 -5.21 -1.41
CA ASN A 37 -21.90 -5.36 0.00
C ASN A 37 -20.96 -4.68 1.00
N ALA A 38 -19.76 -4.25 0.59
CA ALA A 38 -18.75 -3.70 1.49
C ALA A 38 -19.23 -2.45 2.26
N GLU A 39 -19.86 -1.48 1.58
CA GLU A 39 -20.39 -0.27 2.22
C GLU A 39 -21.43 -0.62 3.29
N TRP A 40 -22.32 -1.57 2.99
CA TRP A 40 -23.38 -2.00 3.90
C TRP A 40 -22.82 -2.78 5.09
N LEU A 41 -21.87 -3.69 4.86
CA LEU A 41 -21.18 -4.45 5.91
C LEU A 41 -20.34 -3.57 6.84
N ALA A 42 -19.75 -2.49 6.32
CA ALA A 42 -19.07 -1.48 7.12
C ALA A 42 -20.06 -0.77 8.06
N GLY A 43 -21.20 -0.31 7.52
CA GLY A 43 -22.24 0.35 8.30
C GLY A 43 -22.84 -0.52 9.40
N GLN A 44 -23.04 -1.82 9.13
CA GLN A 44 -23.51 -2.76 10.16
C GLN A 44 -22.57 -2.90 11.36
N ARG A 45 -21.28 -2.59 11.17
CA ARG A 45 -20.25 -2.63 12.22
C ARG A 45 -19.97 -1.27 12.84
N GLY A 46 -20.78 -0.26 12.50
CA GLY A 46 -20.56 1.11 12.97
C GLY A 46 -19.33 1.78 12.37
N ILE A 47 -18.83 1.29 11.24
CA ILE A 47 -17.72 1.93 10.52
C ILE A 47 -18.30 3.01 9.62
N GLU A 48 -17.98 4.27 9.92
CA GLU A 48 -18.37 5.41 9.10
C GLU A 48 -17.43 5.59 7.92
N LEU A 49 -17.99 5.50 6.70
CA LEU A 49 -17.27 5.73 5.46
C LEU A 49 -17.58 7.14 4.96
N THR A 50 -16.64 8.06 5.16
CA THR A 50 -16.70 9.41 4.59
C THR A 50 -15.89 9.47 3.31
N GLU A 51 -16.50 9.99 2.25
CA GLU A 51 -15.86 10.28 0.97
C GLU A 51 -15.71 11.80 0.80
N SER A 52 -14.52 12.28 0.43
CA SER A 52 -14.32 13.68 0.09
C SER A 52 -13.52 13.83 -1.19
N ARG A 53 -13.83 14.89 -1.95
CA ARG A 53 -13.18 15.19 -3.21
C ARG A 53 -12.60 16.59 -3.24
N THR A 54 -11.37 16.71 -3.71
CA THR A 54 -10.71 18.01 -3.90
C THR A 54 -10.08 18.10 -5.29
N SER A 55 -10.21 19.25 -5.96
CA SER A 55 -9.57 19.51 -7.26
C SER A 55 -8.08 19.88 -7.13
N GLU A 56 -7.67 20.33 -5.95
CA GLU A 56 -6.28 20.59 -5.59
C GLU A 56 -5.60 19.27 -5.21
N SER A 57 -4.62 18.86 -6.00
CA SER A 57 -3.84 17.63 -5.81
C SER A 57 -2.34 17.91 -5.61
N GLY A 58 -1.98 19.18 -5.36
CA GLY A 58 -0.59 19.62 -5.20
C GLY A 58 0.25 19.28 -6.44
N ASN A 59 1.30 18.48 -6.24
CA ASN A 59 2.24 18.06 -7.29
C ASN A 59 1.79 16.83 -8.10
N PHE A 60 0.67 16.18 -7.75
CA PHE A 60 0.21 14.95 -8.40
C PHE A 60 -1.04 15.20 -9.24
N THR A 61 -1.21 14.48 -10.35
CA THR A 61 -2.43 14.59 -11.19
C THR A 61 -3.62 13.88 -10.55
N THR A 62 -3.35 12.80 -9.82
CA THR A 62 -4.35 11.99 -9.11
C THR A 62 -3.74 11.52 -7.80
N LEU A 63 -4.39 11.81 -6.68
CA LEU A 63 -3.99 11.37 -5.35
C LEU A 63 -5.19 10.74 -4.64
N VAL A 64 -5.04 9.51 -4.19
CA VAL A 64 -6.01 8.85 -3.33
C VAL A 64 -5.43 8.85 -1.93
N ARG A 65 -6.11 9.48 -0.98
CA ARG A 65 -5.77 9.47 0.43
C ARG A 65 -6.79 8.66 1.20
N THR A 66 -6.33 7.81 2.07
CA THR A 66 -7.18 7.02 2.95
C THR A 66 -6.73 7.24 4.38
N SER A 67 -7.67 7.35 5.30
CA SER A 67 -7.40 7.38 6.73
C SER A 67 -8.36 6.44 7.45
N LEU A 68 -7.81 5.68 8.39
CA LEU A 68 -8.53 4.81 9.28
C LEU A 68 -8.29 5.32 10.70
N THR A 69 -9.36 5.75 11.35
CA THR A 69 -9.31 6.15 12.75
C THR A 69 -9.94 5.04 13.58
N THR A 70 -9.19 4.57 14.56
CA THR A 70 -9.57 3.56 15.54
C THR A 70 -9.43 4.16 16.94
N ASP A 71 -9.87 3.43 17.96
CA ASP A 71 -9.60 3.73 19.36
C ASP A 71 -8.09 3.79 19.68
N SER A 72 -7.27 3.01 18.97
CA SER A 72 -5.82 2.97 19.14
C SER A 72 -5.06 4.10 18.43
N GLY A 73 -5.71 4.83 17.52
CA GLY A 73 -5.10 5.93 16.78
C GLY A 73 -5.58 6.04 15.33
N THR A 74 -4.96 6.96 14.58
CA THR A 74 -5.25 7.19 13.16
C THR A 74 -4.08 6.73 12.29
N HIS A 75 -4.39 5.84 11.34
CA HIS A 75 -3.49 5.46 10.25
C HIS A 75 -3.90 6.18 8.97
N ALA A 76 -2.93 6.56 8.14
CA ALA A 76 -3.22 7.25 6.89
C ALA A 76 -2.26 6.81 5.77
N ALA A 77 -2.79 6.56 4.58
CA ALA A 77 -2.00 6.23 3.40
C ALA A 77 -2.40 7.11 2.23
N SER A 78 -1.41 7.58 1.46
CA SER A 78 -1.64 8.32 0.22
C SER A 78 -0.96 7.61 -0.94
N ALA A 79 -1.69 7.37 -2.02
CA ALA A 79 -1.20 6.71 -3.22
C ALA A 79 -1.54 7.51 -4.48
N THR A 80 -0.71 7.37 -5.51
CA THR A 80 -0.89 8.02 -6.81
C THR A 80 -0.71 7.00 -7.93
N VAL A 81 -1.26 7.32 -9.10
CA VAL A 81 -0.99 6.60 -10.35
C VAL A 81 -0.01 7.45 -11.15
N PHE A 82 1.21 6.96 -11.31
CA PHE A 82 2.20 7.57 -12.18
C PHE A 82 2.06 7.03 -13.60
N GLY A 83 1.86 7.93 -14.57
CA GLY A 83 1.42 7.56 -15.91
C GLY A 83 0.06 6.84 -15.87
N ASN A 84 -0.13 5.84 -16.74
CA ASN A 84 -1.41 5.09 -16.83
C ASN A 84 -1.38 3.73 -16.13
N ARG A 85 -0.28 3.35 -15.45
CA ARG A 85 -0.14 1.96 -14.96
C ARG A 85 0.66 1.76 -13.67
N PHE A 86 1.44 2.75 -13.22
CA PHE A 86 2.34 2.53 -12.10
C PHE A 86 1.74 3.09 -10.81
N LEU A 87 1.28 2.21 -9.93
CA LEU A 87 0.79 2.59 -8.61
C LEU A 87 1.96 2.87 -7.67
N ARG A 88 1.93 4.03 -7.03
CA ARG A 88 2.95 4.48 -6.07
C ARG A 88 2.32 4.82 -4.74
N LEU A 89 2.86 4.26 -3.66
CA LEU A 89 2.62 4.71 -2.31
C LEU A 89 3.53 5.92 -2.06
N VAL A 90 2.92 7.09 -1.85
CA VAL A 90 3.65 8.37 -1.68
C VAL A 90 3.70 8.84 -0.23
N GLN A 91 2.80 8.34 0.60
CA GLN A 91 2.78 8.64 2.03
C GLN A 91 2.19 7.48 2.82
N LEU A 92 2.76 7.19 3.99
CA LEU A 92 2.18 6.27 4.96
C LEU A 92 2.42 6.81 6.37
N ASP A 93 1.37 6.91 7.19
CA ASP A 93 1.37 7.39 8.57
C ASP A 93 2.18 8.68 8.81
N GLY A 94 2.13 9.60 7.85
CA GLY A 94 2.87 10.86 7.90
C GLY A 94 4.22 10.84 7.19
N PHE A 95 4.86 9.68 7.07
CA PHE A 95 6.14 9.50 6.37
C PHE A 95 5.94 9.68 4.86
N GLN A 96 6.74 10.54 4.23
CA GLN A 96 6.78 10.67 2.77
C GLN A 96 7.73 9.63 2.19
N LEU A 97 7.31 8.89 1.16
CA LEU A 97 8.12 7.86 0.50
C LEU A 97 7.76 7.75 -0.98
N ASP A 98 8.51 6.96 -1.75
CA ASP A 98 8.14 6.53 -3.09
C ASP A 98 8.36 5.02 -3.22
N ALA A 99 7.31 4.25 -2.95
CA ALA A 99 7.31 2.80 -3.10
C ALA A 99 6.32 2.34 -4.15
N TYR A 100 6.68 1.28 -4.88
CA TYR A 100 5.72 0.57 -5.72
C TYR A 100 4.63 -0.05 -4.84
N LEU A 101 3.37 0.17 -5.21
CA LEU A 101 2.23 -0.46 -4.55
C LEU A 101 1.81 -1.70 -5.36
N ASP A 102 2.71 -2.68 -5.43
CA ASP A 102 2.51 -3.93 -6.17
C ASP A 102 3.20 -5.11 -5.46
N GLY A 103 2.62 -6.29 -5.58
CA GLY A 103 3.11 -7.51 -4.95
C GLY A 103 3.10 -7.48 -3.42
N ASN A 104 4.08 -8.15 -2.82
CA ASN A 104 4.21 -8.24 -1.37
C ASN A 104 5.02 -7.06 -0.83
N LEU A 105 4.43 -6.33 0.12
CA LEU A 105 5.04 -5.17 0.75
C LEU A 105 5.48 -5.51 2.18
N LEU A 106 6.75 -5.20 2.48
CA LEU A 106 7.32 -5.18 3.81
C LEU A 106 7.39 -3.74 4.30
N ILE A 107 6.73 -3.45 5.41
CA ILE A 107 6.74 -2.13 6.04
C ILE A 107 7.46 -2.26 7.38
N ILE A 108 8.54 -1.51 7.56
CA ILE A 108 9.38 -1.52 8.77
C ILE A 108 9.48 -0.10 9.30
N ARG A 109 8.86 0.16 10.46
CA ARG A 109 9.11 1.38 11.23
C ARG A 109 10.38 1.20 12.05
N HIS A 110 11.27 2.19 12.00
CA HIS A 110 12.57 2.12 12.64
C HIS A 110 13.14 3.50 12.96
N HIS A 111 14.12 3.57 13.85
CA HIS A 111 14.93 4.76 14.04
C HIS A 111 16.09 4.80 13.03
N ASP A 112 16.32 5.95 12.40
CA ASP A 112 17.39 6.11 11.39
C ASP A 112 18.78 6.13 12.04
N VAL A 113 19.31 4.93 12.32
CA VAL A 113 20.64 4.71 12.90
C VAL A 113 21.59 4.05 11.90
N PRO A 114 22.88 4.43 11.89
CA PRO A 114 23.87 3.81 11.01
C PRO A 114 23.90 2.28 11.14
N GLY A 115 23.89 1.58 10.01
CA GLY A 115 24.00 0.12 9.93
C GLY A 115 22.68 -0.65 9.90
N LEU A 116 21.53 -0.02 10.18
CA LEU A 116 20.24 -0.70 10.22
C LEU A 116 19.82 -1.30 8.87
N ILE A 117 19.95 -0.55 7.77
CA ILE A 117 19.61 -1.05 6.43
C ILE A 117 20.47 -2.27 6.06
N GLY A 118 21.76 -2.23 6.43
CA GLY A 118 22.66 -3.37 6.25
C GLY A 118 22.22 -4.59 7.06
N TYR A 119 21.75 -4.38 8.30
CA TYR A 119 21.20 -5.43 9.14
C TYR A 119 19.93 -6.05 8.53
N ILE A 120 18.98 -5.23 8.08
CA ILE A 120 17.75 -5.71 7.41
C ILE A 120 18.10 -6.52 6.16
N GLY A 121 19.01 -6.00 5.32
CA GLY A 121 19.47 -6.72 4.13
C GLY A 121 20.15 -8.05 4.45
N THR A 122 20.93 -8.10 5.54
CA THR A 122 21.58 -9.33 6.00
C THR A 122 20.57 -10.37 6.45
N VAL A 123 19.59 -9.99 7.26
CA VAL A 123 18.53 -10.90 7.73
C VAL A 123 17.72 -11.43 6.55
N LEU A 124 17.29 -10.57 5.63
CA LEU A 124 16.55 -11.01 4.44
C LEU A 124 17.38 -11.95 3.55
N GLY A 125 18.67 -11.65 3.39
CA GLY A 125 19.61 -12.50 2.64
C GLY A 125 19.81 -13.89 3.27
N GLN A 126 19.86 -13.99 4.60
CA GLN A 126 19.94 -15.27 5.32
C GLN A 126 18.71 -16.16 5.08
N HIS A 127 17.54 -15.54 4.82
CA HIS A 127 16.31 -16.25 4.49
C HIS A 127 16.07 -16.39 2.98
N GLU A 128 17.07 -16.10 2.14
CA GLU A 128 16.98 -16.14 0.68
C GLU A 128 15.87 -15.27 0.09
N VAL A 129 15.55 -14.17 0.76
CA VAL A 129 14.54 -13.20 0.32
C VAL A 129 15.24 -12.10 -0.47
N ASN A 130 14.84 -11.90 -1.73
CA ASN A 130 15.37 -10.82 -2.56
C ASN A 130 14.58 -9.52 -2.36
N ILE A 131 15.30 -8.40 -2.31
CA ILE A 131 14.73 -7.05 -2.24
C ILE A 131 14.63 -6.50 -3.66
N ALA A 132 13.42 -6.32 -4.17
CA ALA A 132 13.21 -5.79 -5.52
C ALA A 132 13.24 -4.26 -5.53
N HIS A 133 12.65 -3.64 -4.51
CA HIS A 133 12.68 -2.20 -4.28
C HIS A 133 12.75 -1.95 -2.78
N LEU A 134 13.50 -0.92 -2.38
CA LEU A 134 13.53 -0.42 -1.01
C LEU A 134 13.39 1.09 -1.07
N SER A 135 12.32 1.60 -0.46
CA SER A 135 12.06 3.01 -0.28
C SER A 135 12.17 3.36 1.19
N LEU A 136 12.81 4.48 1.49
CA LEU A 136 12.96 4.98 2.86
C LEU A 136 12.19 6.29 2.94
N GLY A 137 11.16 6.30 3.77
CA GLY A 137 10.43 7.50 4.15
C GLY A 137 10.93 8.04 5.48
N ARG A 138 10.99 9.36 5.58
CA ARG A 138 11.33 10.07 6.81
C ARG A 138 10.15 10.95 7.22
N GLU A 139 9.93 11.09 8.52
CA GLU A 139 8.83 11.92 9.04
C GLU A 139 9.12 13.42 8.79
N ARG A 140 10.40 13.81 8.81
CA ARG A 140 10.94 15.14 8.55
C ARG A 140 12.34 15.02 7.94
N ASP A 141 12.81 16.05 7.23
CA ASP A 141 14.17 16.10 6.64
C ASP A 141 15.32 16.15 7.69
N GLU A 142 15.06 15.81 8.95
CA GLU A 142 16.00 15.87 10.05
C GLU A 142 16.68 14.51 10.30
N PRO A 143 18.02 14.44 10.39
CA PRO A 143 18.72 13.20 10.74
C PRO A 143 18.36 12.70 12.15
N GLY A 144 18.11 11.39 12.30
CA GLY A 144 17.94 10.73 13.61
C GLY A 144 16.50 10.63 14.15
N GLY A 145 15.49 10.95 13.33
CA GLY A 145 14.08 10.76 13.66
C GLY A 145 13.56 9.35 13.38
N GLU A 146 12.25 9.16 13.57
CA GLU A 146 11.53 8.00 13.05
C GLU A 146 11.65 7.92 11.52
N ALA A 147 11.77 6.71 11.02
CA ALA A 147 11.83 6.39 9.61
C ALA A 147 10.99 5.16 9.28
N LEU A 148 10.56 5.09 8.03
CA LEU A 148 9.74 4.01 7.51
C LEU A 148 10.43 3.42 6.29
N ALA A 149 10.85 2.17 6.37
CA ALA A 149 11.30 1.43 5.20
C ALA A 149 10.11 0.69 4.61
N VAL A 150 9.83 0.91 3.32
CA VAL A 150 8.89 0.11 2.55
C VAL A 150 9.66 -0.63 1.48
N SER A 151 9.63 -1.95 1.54
CA SER A 151 10.31 -2.81 0.58
C SER A 151 9.33 -3.73 -0.13
N THR A 152 9.50 -3.89 -1.43
CA THR A 152 8.90 -5.02 -2.14
C THR A 152 9.90 -6.17 -2.11
N TRP A 153 9.44 -7.36 -1.73
CA TRP A 153 10.26 -8.56 -1.86
C TRP A 153 9.75 -9.50 -2.94
N ILE A 154 10.69 -10.21 -3.53
CA ILE A 154 10.42 -11.33 -4.40
C ILE A 154 11.00 -12.55 -3.68
N ARG A 155 10.12 -13.45 -3.22
CA ARG A 155 10.59 -14.79 -2.83
C ARG A 155 11.21 -15.41 -4.07
N ARG A 156 12.41 -15.98 -3.93
CA ARG A 156 13.15 -16.64 -5.02
C ARG A 156 12.17 -17.40 -5.94
N PRO A 157 12.19 -17.19 -7.27
CA PRO A 157 11.52 -18.14 -8.15
C PRO A 157 12.10 -19.52 -7.86
N PRO A 158 11.29 -20.60 -7.80
CA PRO A 158 11.79 -21.93 -7.54
C PRO A 158 12.89 -22.23 -8.57
N THR A 159 14.10 -22.49 -8.09
CA THR A 159 15.24 -22.89 -8.92
C THR A 159 15.04 -24.34 -9.34
N ASN A 160 14.10 -24.59 -10.25
CA ASN A 160 14.14 -25.81 -11.04
C ASN A 160 13.91 -25.50 -12.53
N PRO A 161 14.96 -25.55 -13.38
CA PRO A 161 14.81 -25.53 -14.82
C PRO A 161 14.40 -26.89 -15.44
N SER A 162 14.03 -27.91 -14.66
CA SER A 162 13.76 -29.27 -15.17
C SER A 162 12.29 -29.73 -15.16
N THR A 163 11.33 -28.82 -15.33
CA THR A 163 9.97 -29.24 -15.75
C THR A 163 9.71 -28.71 -17.14
N THR A 164 10.30 -29.43 -18.09
CA THR A 164 9.89 -29.53 -19.48
C THR A 164 8.37 -29.64 -19.57
N CYS A 165 7.70 -28.60 -20.06
CA CYS A 165 6.40 -28.75 -20.69
C CYS A 165 6.66 -28.70 -22.20
N GLU A 166 7.16 -29.81 -22.74
CA GLU A 166 7.03 -30.10 -24.17
C GLU A 166 5.54 -30.08 -24.48
N THR A 167 5.08 -28.98 -25.08
CA THR A 167 3.80 -28.99 -25.77
C THR A 167 4.06 -29.54 -27.16
N THR A 168 4.08 -30.87 -27.27
CA THR A 168 3.88 -31.52 -28.56
C THR A 168 2.48 -31.15 -29.03
N THR A 169 2.40 -30.36 -30.11
CA THR A 169 1.19 -30.21 -30.90
C THR A 169 1.59 -30.26 -32.37
N LYS A 170 1.18 -31.39 -32.97
CA LYS A 170 1.16 -31.77 -34.38
C LYS A 170 2.46 -32.26 -35.01
#